data_AF-A0A3B9VLD3-F1
#
_entry.id   AF-A0A3B9VLD3-F1
#
_cell.length_a   1.000
_cell.length_b   1.000
_cell.length_c   1.000
_cell.angle_alpha   90.00
_cell.angle_beta   90.00
_cell.angle_gamma   90.00
#
_symmetry.space_group_name_H-M   'P 1'
#
loop_
_entity.id
_entity.type
_entity.pdbx_description
1 polymer ?
#
loop_
_entity_poly.entity_id
_entity_poly.type
_entity_poly.pdbx_seq_one_letter_code
_entity_poly.pdbx_strand_id
1 'polypeptide(L)' 'CVHRTEEQGRRLATESASELFTKLVDKGVLIRDVSIPGYLRVTIGTEDENKAFLKALTSIL' A
#
# COMPACT_ATOMS: atom_id res chain seq x y z
N CYS A 1 -20.93 -0.52 18.66
CA CYS A 1 -20.31 -0.71 17.33
C CYS A 1 -19.87 0.65 16.80
N VAL A 2 -18.64 1.08 17.12
CA VAL A 2 -17.71 1.78 16.22
C VAL A 2 -16.33 1.47 16.78
N HIS A 3 -15.42 1.08 15.89
CA HIS A 3 -14.12 0.53 16.22
C HIS A 3 -13.24 1.51 17.00
N ARG A 4 -12.54 0.92 17.96
CA ARG A 4 -11.57 1.51 18.89
C ARG A 4 -10.49 2.27 18.11
N THR A 5 -10.41 3.59 18.31
CA THR A 5 -9.27 4.43 17.93
C THR A 5 -8.12 4.16 18.90
N GLU A 6 -7.28 3.18 18.57
CA GLU A 6 -6.03 2.93 19.30
C GLU A 6 -4.96 3.94 18.83
N GLU A 7 -4.79 4.96 19.66
CA GLU A 7 -3.50 5.33 20.25
C GLU A 7 -2.33 5.55 19.25
N GLN A 8 -2.29 6.76 18.67
CA GLN A 8 -1.11 7.31 17.99
C GLN A 8 0.03 7.57 18.99
N GLY A 9 0.73 6.51 19.38
CA GLY A 9 1.95 6.58 20.18
C GLY A 9 3.18 6.17 19.36
N ARG A 10 4.07 7.15 19.11
CA ARG A 10 5.50 6.97 18.77
C ARG A 10 5.90 6.85 17.29
N ARG A 11 5.92 8.00 16.60
CA ARG A 11 7.08 8.56 15.86
C ARG A 11 8.13 7.54 15.33
N LEU A 12 7.78 6.75 14.32
CA LEU A 12 8.63 6.44 13.17
C LEU A 12 7.76 6.71 11.94
N ALA A 13 8.19 7.64 11.09
CA ALA A 13 7.53 7.93 9.82
C ALA A 13 7.74 6.75 8.85
N THR A 14 7.03 5.66 9.08
CA THR A 14 6.84 4.62 8.09
C THR A 14 5.49 4.93 7.47
N GLU A 15 5.47 5.41 6.21
CA GLU A 15 4.22 5.65 5.49
C GLU A 15 3.31 4.43 5.68
N SER A 16 2.08 4.67 6.12
CA SER A 16 1.18 3.59 6.48
C SER A 16 0.89 2.76 5.23
N ALA A 17 0.85 1.42 5.33
CA ALA A 17 0.54 0.56 4.18
C ALA A 17 -0.77 0.96 3.47
N SER A 18 -1.71 1.56 4.20
CA SER A 18 -2.96 2.13 3.66
C SER A 18 -2.75 3.38 2.77
N GLU A 19 -1.78 4.24 3.10
CA GLU A 19 -1.42 5.39 2.26
C GLU A 19 -0.71 4.95 0.99
N LEU A 20 0.26 4.02 1.11
CA LEU A 20 0.92 3.40 -0.04
C LEU A 20 -0.09 2.70 -0.95
N PHE A 21 -1.06 1.98 -0.37
CA PHE A 21 -2.15 1.35 -1.10
C PHE A 21 -2.93 2.37 -1.94
N THR A 22 -3.34 3.48 -1.34
CA THR A 22 -4.12 4.52 -2.02
C THR A 22 -3.32 5.13 -3.17
N LYS A 23 -2.04 5.44 -2.95
CA LYS A 23 -1.15 5.98 -3.99
C LYS A 23 -0.94 5.00 -5.15
N LEU A 24 -0.84 3.69 -4.87
CA LEU A 24 -0.67 2.66 -5.90
C LEU A 24 -1.95 2.41 -6.70
N VAL A 25 -3.12 2.47 -6.05
CA VAL A 25 -4.43 2.39 -6.73
C VAL A 25 -4.63 3.59 -7.67
N ASP A 26 -4.22 4.79 -7.27
CA ASP A 26 -4.26 6.00 -8.13
C ASP A 26 -3.38 5.84 -9.39
N LYS A 27 -2.26 5.11 -9.28
CA LYS A 27 -1.39 4.76 -10.41
C LYS A 27 -1.95 3.64 -11.30
N GLY A 28 -3.13 3.11 -11.00
CA GLY A 28 -3.79 2.05 -11.77
C GLY A 28 -3.34 0.63 -11.39
N VAL A 29 -2.64 0.45 -10.27
CA VAL A 29 -2.28 -0.89 -9.77
C VAL A 29 -3.35 -1.38 -8.82
N LEU A 30 -4.10 -2.40 -9.24
CA LEU A 30 -5.12 -3.04 -8.40
C LEU A 30 -4.47 -4.02 -7.42
N ILE A 31 -4.26 -3.56 -6.20
CA ILE A 31 -3.74 -4.35 -5.06
C ILE A 31 -4.87 -4.68 -4.09
N ARG A 32 -4.63 -5.64 -3.18
CA ARG A 32 -5.57 -6.03 -2.14
C ARG A 32 -4.90 -6.02 -0.76
N ASP A 33 -5.59 -5.46 0.21
CA ASP A 33 -5.22 -5.60 1.62
C ASP A 33 -5.50 -7.04 2.10
N VAL A 34 -4.56 -7.59 2.88
CA VAL A 34 -4.66 -8.95 3.44
C VAL A 34 -4.84 -8.96 4.96
N SER A 35 -5.20 -7.81 5.56
CA SER A 35 -5.36 -7.64 7.01
C SER A 35 -4.11 -7.99 7.83
N ILE A 36 -2.94 -8.01 7.19
CA ILE A 36 -1.64 -8.15 7.87
C ILE A 36 -0.98 -6.77 7.89
N PRO A 37 -0.66 -6.23 9.07
CA PRO A 37 -0.05 -4.91 9.18
C PRO A 37 1.29 -4.88 8.45
N GLY A 38 1.44 -3.95 7.50
CA GLY A 38 2.67 -3.77 6.72
C GLY A 38 2.78 -4.64 5.46
N TYR A 39 1.74 -5.42 5.11
CA TYR A 39 1.77 -6.27 3.91
C TYR A 39 0.59 -5.97 2.98
N LEU A 40 0.88 -5.96 1.67
CA LEU A 40 -0.10 -5.80 0.60
C LEU A 40 0.05 -6.97 -0.37
N ARG A 41 -1.08 -7.47 -0.89
CA ARG A 41 -1.06 -8.51 -1.93
C ARG A 41 -1.30 -7.88 -3.29
N VAL A 42 -0.32 -8.03 -4.18
CA VAL A 42 -0.46 -7.65 -5.58
C VAL A 42 -0.68 -8.90 -6.43
N THR A 43 -1.59 -8.81 -7.39
CA THR A 43 -1.67 -9.79 -8.46
C THR A 43 -0.70 -9.35 -9.55
N ILE A 44 0.36 -10.12 -9.78
CA ILE A 44 1.26 -9.86 -10.91
C ILE A 44 0.57 -10.33 -12.18
N GLY A 45 0.23 -9.37 -13.04
CA GLY A 45 -0.30 -9.62 -14.37
C GLY A 45 0.82 -9.74 -15.39
N THR A 46 0.77 -8.89 -16.40
CA THR A 46 1.79 -8.83 -17.47
C THR A 46 3.09 -8.16 -17.02
N GLU A 47 4.16 -8.34 -17.80
CA GLU A 47 5.47 -7.74 -17.49
C GLU A 47 5.42 -6.20 -17.50
N ASP A 48 4.55 -5.61 -18.33
CA ASP A 48 4.31 -4.17 -18.41
C ASP A 48 3.62 -3.64 -17.14
N GLU A 49 2.62 -4.36 -16.64
CA GLU A 49 1.96 -4.04 -15.36
C GLU A 49 2.93 -4.16 -14.18
N ASN A 50 3.81 -5.16 -14.18
CA ASN A 50 4.84 -5.30 -13.15
C ASN A 50 5.86 -4.15 -13.20
N LYS A 51 6.27 -3.72 -14.40
CA LYS A 51 7.15 -2.55 -14.57
C LYS A 51 6.49 -1.26 -14.09
N ALA A 52 5.20 -1.07 -14.40
CA ALA A 52 4.43 0.07 -13.91
C ALA A 52 4.35 0.07 -12.37
N PHE A 53 4.13 -1.09 -11.75
CA PHE A 53 4.12 -1.25 -10.30
C PHE A 53 5.47 -0.90 -9.66
N LEU A 54 6.57 -1.48 -10.14
CA LEU A 54 7.91 -1.18 -9.63
C LEU A 54 8.24 0.30 -9.80
N LYS A 55 7.89 0.90 -10.94
CA LYS A 55 8.08 2.33 -11.19
C LYS A 55 7.26 3.20 -10.23
N ALA A 56 6.02 2.81 -9.94
CA ALA A 56 5.18 3.50 -8.98
C ALA A 56 5.77 3.43 -7.57
N LEU A 57 6.25 2.25 -7.14
CA LEU A 57 6.91 2.07 -5.84
C LEU A 57 8.16 2.96 -5.71
N THR A 58 9.06 2.93 -6.71
CA THR A 58 10.28 3.76 -6.72
C THR A 58 9.97 5.26 -6.79
N SER A 59 8.78 5.66 -7.23
CA SER A 59 8.36 7.06 -7.24
C SER A 59 7.75 7.52 -5.91
N ILE A 60 7.33 6.59 -5.05
CA ILE A 60 6.65 6.87 -3.79
C ILE A 60 7.62 6.75 -2.59
N LEU A 61 8.56 5.80 -2.65
CA LEU A 61 9.65 5.58 -1.70
C LEU A 61 10.84 6.50 -1.98
#